data_AF-A0A9P7W298-F1
#
_entry.id   AF-A0A9P7W298-F1
#
_cell.length_a   1.000
_cell.length_b   1.000
_cell.length_c   1.000
_cell.angle_alpha   90.00
_cell.angle_beta   90.00
_cell.angle_gamma   90.00
#
_symmetry.space_group_name_H-M   'P 1'
#
loop_
_entity.id
_entity.type
_entity.pdbx_description
1 polymer ?
#
loop_
_entity_poly.entity_id
_entity_poly.type
_entity_poly.pdbx_seq_one_letter_code
_entity_poly.pdbx_strand_id
1 'polypeptide(L)' 'LRLCRNVLFNFKNLKALLQVHVVENAAYNVLLERPFSMLCKTKIDNYTNREQILTIHDSNTEIETVIPT' A
#
# COMPACT_ATOMS: atom_id res chain seq x y z
N LEU A 1 14.54 -7.42 -12.04
CA LEU A 1 13.91 -7.06 -10.74
C LEU A 1 14.94 -6.35 -9.90
N ARG A 2 14.78 -5.05 -9.66
CA ARG A 2 15.70 -4.27 -8.81
C ARG A 2 15.07 -4.13 -7.43
N LEU A 3 15.80 -4.49 -6.38
CA LEU A 3 15.35 -4.33 -5.00
C LEU A 3 15.75 -2.95 -4.47
N CYS A 4 14.76 -2.16 -4.07
CA CYS A 4 15.00 -0.92 -3.33
C CYS A 4 14.60 -1.17 -1.87
N ARG A 5 15.48 -0.81 -0.94
CA ARG A 5 15.29 -1.03 0.50
C ARG A 5 14.99 0.29 1.21
N ASN A 6 14.13 0.24 2.23
CA ASN A 6 13.79 1.37 3.09
C ASN A 6 13.33 2.62 2.33
N VAL A 7 12.49 2.42 1.31
CA VAL A 7 11.92 3.53 0.54
C VAL A 7 10.75 4.09 1.32
N LEU A 8 10.75 5.40 1.56
CA LEU A 8 9.64 6.08 2.23
C LEU A 8 8.46 6.24 1.25
N PHE A 9 7.36 5.55 1.54
CA PHE A 9 6.08 5.71 0.85
C PHE A 9 5.17 6.62 1.67
N ASN A 10 4.48 7.52 0.98
CA ASN A 10 3.52 8.43 1.58
C ASN A 10 2.10 8.14 1.08
N PHE A 11 1.30 7.55 1.96
CA PHE A 11 -0.10 7.19 1.79
C PHE A 11 -0.98 8.27 2.42
N LYS A 12 -1.06 9.45 1.79
CA LYS A 12 -1.70 10.67 2.32
C LYS A 12 -1.09 11.12 3.66
N ASN A 13 -1.71 10.72 4.77
CA ASN A 13 -1.33 11.02 6.15
C ASN A 13 -0.54 9.88 6.83
N LEU A 14 -0.41 8.72 6.18
CA LEU A 14 0.35 7.57 6.67
C LEU A 14 1.67 7.45 5.92
N LYS A 15 2.79 7.31 6.63
CA LYS A 15 4.12 7.14 6.03
C LYS A 15 4.70 5.79 6.44
N ALA A 16 5.19 5.02 5.49
CA ALA A 16 5.78 3.70 5.75
C ALA A 16 7.09 3.51 4.98
N LEU A 17 8.08 2.89 5.62
CA LEU A 17 9.31 2.47 4.96
C LEU A 17 9.12 1.07 4.39
N LEU A 18 9.18 0.95 3.06
CA LEU A 18 8.93 -0.30 2.35
C LEU A 18 10.16 -0.79 1.60
N GLN A 19 10.31 -2.11 1.55
CA GLN A 19 11.17 -2.77 0.59
C GLN A 19 10.34 -3.08 -0.66
N VAL A 20 10.78 -2.58 -1.83
CA VAL A 20 10.03 -2.68 -3.07
C VAL A 20 10.86 -3.34 -4.18
N HIS A 21 10.18 -4.16 -4.97
CA HIS A 21 10.74 -4.74 -6.19
C HIS A 21 10.29 -3.88 -7.38
N VAL A 22 11.25 -3.28 -8.09
CA VAL A 22 10.98 -2.52 -9.31
C VAL A 22 10.98 -3.48 -10.50
N VAL A 23 9.86 -3.46 -11.23
CA VAL A 23 9.60 -4.26 -12.42
C VAL A 23 9.35 -3.30 -13.59
N GLU A 24 10.10 -3.46 -14.68
CA GLU A 24 9.87 -2.69 -15.90
C GLU A 24 8.63 -3.23 -16.64
N ASN A 25 7.84 -2.33 -17.24
CA ASN A 25 6.62 -2.67 -17.99
C ASN A 25 5.57 -3.45 -17.16
N ALA A 26 5.42 -3.11 -15.88
CA ALA A 26 4.40 -3.70 -15.03
C ALA A 26 2.98 -3.27 -15.45
N ALA A 27 2.01 -4.16 -15.29
CA ALA A 27 0.59 -3.87 -15.56
C ALA A 27 -0.03 -2.87 -14.55
N TYR A 28 0.67 -2.58 -13.46
CA TYR A 28 0.23 -1.70 -12.38
C TYR A 28 1.39 -0.83 -11.91
N ASN A 29 1.09 0.37 -11.38
CA ASN A 29 2.11 1.26 -10.84
C ASN A 29 2.69 0.77 -9.50
N VAL A 30 1.84 0.23 -8.63
CA VAL A 30 2.22 -0.30 -7.31
C VAL A 30 1.35 -1.50 -6.97
N LEU A 31 1.95 -2.54 -6.43
CA LEU A 31 1.25 -3.69 -5.84
C LEU A 31 1.68 -3.81 -4.38
N LEU A 32 0.69 -3.80 -3.48
CA LEU A 32 0.91 -3.99 -2.04
C LEU A 32 0.51 -5.41 -1.66
N GLU A 33 1.43 -6.16 -1.09
CA GLU A 33 1.21 -7.56 -0.72
C GLU A 33 1.31 -7.78 0.79
N ARG A 34 1.20 -9.05 1.20
CA ARG A 34 1.19 -9.50 2.60
C ARG A 34 2.25 -8.87 3.51
N PRO A 35 3.53 -8.63 3.11
CA PRO A 35 4.51 -7.98 3.99
C PRO A 35 4.07 -6.57 4.44
N PHE A 36 3.39 -5.83 3.55
CA PHE A 36 2.80 -4.54 3.90
C PHE A 36 1.61 -4.72 4.86
N SER A 37 0.72 -5.67 4.55
CA SER A 37 -0.45 -5.97 5.38
C SER A 37 -0.11 -6.54 6.77
N MET A 38 1.13 -6.97 7.01
CA MET A 38 1.62 -7.35 8.34
C MET A 38 2.08 -6.16 9.17
N LEU A 39 2.55 -5.07 8.53
CA LEU A 39 2.97 -3.84 9.20
C LEU A 39 1.78 -2.90 9.46
N CYS A 40 0.86 -2.82 8.50
CA CYS A 40 -0.36 -2.02 8.59
C CYS A 40 -1.56 -2.94 8.39
N LYS A 41 -2.63 -2.77 9.18
CA LYS A 41 -3.89 -3.46 8.93
C LYS A 41 -4.50 -2.87 7.66
N THR A 42 -4.69 -3.69 6.64
CA THR A 42 -5.25 -3.26 5.36
C THR A 42 -6.61 -3.90 5.12
N LYS A 43 -7.58 -3.12 4.64
CA LYS A 43 -8.87 -3.61 4.16
C LYS A 43 -9.09 -3.12 2.73
N ILE A 44 -9.49 -4.04 1.85
CA ILE A 44 -9.83 -3.74 0.47
C ILE A 44 -11.34 -3.95 0.31
N ASP A 45 -12.05 -2.89 -0.04
CA ASP A 45 -13.46 -2.93 -0.40
C ASP A 45 -13.58 -2.81 -1.92
N ASN A 46 -14.09 -3.87 -2.57
CA ASN A 46 -14.35 -3.91 -4.00
C ASN A 46 -15.83 -3.65 -4.26
N TYR A 47 -16.14 -2.64 -5.07
CA TYR A 47 -17.50 -2.27 -5.41
C TYR A 47 -17.89 -2.79 -6.79
N THR A 48 -19.19 -3.00 -7.02
CA THR A 48 -19.73 -3.53 -8.28
C THR A 48 -19.55 -2.57 -9.46
N ASN A 49 -19.39 -1.27 -9.18
CA ASN A 49 -19.07 -0.23 -10.16
C ASN A 49 -17.58 -0.21 -10.56
N ARG A 50 -16.79 -1.22 -10.18
CA ARG A 50 -15.34 -1.34 -10.39
C ARG A 50 -14.50 -0.32 -9.62
N GLU A 51 -15.11 0.43 -8.70
CA GLU A 51 -14.34 1.19 -7.73
C GLU A 51 -13.75 0.23 -6.69
N GLN A 52 -12.54 0.54 -6.25
CA GLN A 52 -11.89 -0.15 -5.16
C GLN A 52 -11.39 0.88 -4.16
N ILE A 53 -11.60 0.60 -2.89
CA ILE A 53 -11.10 1.43 -1.79
C ILE A 53 -10.17 0.58 -0.94
N LEU A 54 -8.96 1.10 -0.74
CA LEU A 54 -7.98 0.57 0.19
C LEU A 54 -7.95 1.42 1.46
N THR A 55 -8.33 0.81 2.57
CA THR A 55 -8.15 1.38 3.92
C THR A 55 -6.89 0.81 4.54
N ILE A 56 -6.02 1.68 5.07
CA ILE A 56 -4.76 1.32 5.71
C ILE A 56 -4.77 1.92 7.11
N HIS A 57 -4.62 1.07 8.12
CA HIS A 57 -4.47 1.44 9.52
C HIS A 57 -3.08 1.08 10.02
N ASP A 58 -2.30 2.09 10.43
CA ASP A 58 -1.01 1.90 11.07
C ASP A 58 -1.21 1.66 12.56
N SER A 59 -0.93 0.43 13.02
CA SER A 59 -1.05 0.07 14.44
C SER A 59 0.04 0.69 15.32
N ASN A 60 1.08 1.30 14.75
CA ASN A 60 2.11 2.00 15.55
C ASN A 60 1.69 3.43 15.89
N THR A 61 1.02 4.12 14.96
CA THR A 61 0.61 5.52 15.13
C THR A 61 -0.88 5.70 15.35
N GLU A 62 -1.66 4.62 15.21
CA GLU A 62 -3.13 4.63 15.22
C GLU A 62 -3.76 5.54 14.15
N ILE A 63 -3.01 5.80 13.06
CA ILE A 63 -3.49 6.62 11.94
C ILE A 63 -4.17 5.70 10.94
N GLU A 64 -5.36 6.10 10.49
CA GLU A 64 -6.06 5.49 9.38
C GLU A 64 -6.05 6.39 8.15
N THR A 65 -5.91 5.79 6.97
CA THR A 65 -6.03 6.46 5.68
C THR A 65 -6.84 5.61 4.70
N VAL A 66 -7.50 6.29 3.78
CA VAL A 66 -8.38 5.69 2.78
C VAL A 66 -7.94 6.17 1.41
N ILE A 67 -7.67 5.24 0.49
CA ILE A 67 -7.11 5.52 -0.83
C ILE A 67 -7.98 4.85 -1.90
N PRO A 68 -8.49 5.61 -2.90
CA PRO A 68 -9.07 4.99 -4.09
C PRO A 68 -7.95 4.38 -4.93
N THR A 69 -8.15 3.14 -5.37
CA THR A 69 -7.16 2.32 -6.11
C THR A 69 -7.58 2.09 -7.55
#